data_AF-A0A120G6X7-F1
#
_entry.id   AF-A0A120G6X7-F1
#
_cell.length_a   1.000
_cell.length_b   1.000
_cell.length_c   1.000
_cell.angle_alpha   90.00
_cell.angle_beta   90.00
_cell.angle_gamma   90.00
#
_symmetry.space_group_name_H-M   'P 1'
#
loop_
_entity.id
_entity.type
_entity.pdbx_description
1 polymer ?
#
loop_
_entity_poly.entity_id
_entity_poly.type
_entity_poly.pdbx_seq_one_letter_code
_entity_poly.pdbx_strand_id
1 'polypeptide(L)'
;MGCWNFVADRREDRVELIGSRGRIQFSVFEDQPLRLEGETTEVLDVPCHTHIQWHHVLNMNAHIRGEAEHPSLGIEALKTDIILDKVLHRYSQHP
;
A
#
# COMPACT_ATOMS: atom_id res chain seq x y z
N MET A 1 -6.67 3.45 -11.44
CA MET A 1 -7.37 2.25 -11.92
C MET A 1 -6.76 1.07 -11.19
N GLY A 2 -7.56 0.21 -10.56
CA GLY A 2 -7.05 -0.98 -9.87
C GLY A 2 -7.73 -2.21 -10.45
N CYS A 3 -6.95 -3.26 -10.73
CA CYS A 3 -7.46 -4.56 -11.14
C CYS A 3 -7.07 -5.57 -10.07
N TRP A 4 -8.04 -6.33 -9.59
CA TRP A 4 -7.78 -7.47 -8.72
C TRP A 4 -8.55 -8.67 -9.28
N ASN A 5 -7.84 -9.68 -9.79
CA ASN A 5 -8.43 -10.88 -10.35
C ASN A 5 -7.77 -12.13 -9.73
N PHE A 6 -8.56 -12.92 -9.00
CA PHE A 6 -8.10 -14.16 -8.36
C PHE A 6 -8.10 -15.38 -9.32
N VAL A 7 -8.59 -15.20 -10.55
CA VAL A 7 -8.63 -16.21 -11.63
C VAL A 7 -7.86 -15.70 -12.85
N ALA A 8 -6.84 -14.87 -12.63
CA ALA A 8 -5.96 -14.40 -13.70
C ALA A 8 -5.20 -15.57 -14.35
N ASP A 9 -4.83 -15.42 -15.62
CA ASP A 9 -4.02 -16.41 -16.36
C ASP A 9 -2.60 -16.55 -15.79
N ARG A 10 -2.15 -15.57 -15.00
CA ARG A 10 -0.84 -15.50 -14.37
C ARG A 10 -0.88 -14.79 -13.03
N ARG A 11 0.13 -15.04 -12.20
CA ARG A 11 0.39 -14.26 -10.99
C ARG A 11 1.00 -12.91 -11.39
N GLU A 12 0.39 -11.83 -10.93
CA GLU A 12 0.86 -10.48 -11.20
C GLU A 12 0.66 -9.62 -9.94
N ASP A 13 1.74 -9.00 -9.48
CA ASP A 13 1.72 -7.98 -8.44
C ASP A 13 2.51 -6.76 -8.93
N ARG A 14 1.77 -5.74 -9.34
CA ARG A 14 2.29 -4.55 -9.99
C ARG A 14 1.58 -3.32 -9.47
N VAL A 15 2.35 -2.41 -8.91
CA VAL A 15 1.91 -1.06 -8.58
C VAL A 15 2.63 -0.07 -9.49
N GLU A 16 1.86 0.83 -10.10
CA GLU A 16 2.39 1.89 -10.95
C GLU A 16 1.88 3.25 -10.48
N LEU A 17 2.81 4.17 -10.24
CA LEU A 17 2.53 5.59 -10.00
C LEU A 17 2.91 6.36 -11.26
N ILE A 18 1.92 6.85 -11.99
CA ILE A 18 2.11 7.53 -13.28
C ILE A 18 1.86 9.03 -13.09
N GLY A 19 2.83 9.85 -13.49
CA GLY A 19 2.75 11.30 -13.45
C GLY A 19 3.23 11.93 -14.76
N SER A 20 3.11 13.26 -14.86
CA SER A 20 3.50 14.00 -16.08
C SER A 20 5.00 13.94 -16.40
N ARG A 21 5.85 13.55 -15.43
CA ARG A 21 7.30 13.50 -15.57
C ARG A 21 7.88 12.07 -15.61
N GLY A 22 7.02 11.05 -15.65
CA GLY A 22 7.47 9.66 -15.66
C GLY A 22 6.56 8.72 -14.88
N ARG A 23 7.08 7.52 -14.61
CA ARG A 23 6.42 6.46 -13.86
C ARG A 23 7.35 5.85 -12.81
N ILE A 24 6.77 5.40 -11.71
CA ILE A 24 7.41 4.51 -10.74
C ILE A 24 6.68 3.18 -10.76
N GLN A 25 7.41 2.08 -10.88
CA GLN A 25 6.87 0.71 -10.86
C GLN A 25 7.53 -0.10 -9.76
N PHE A 26 6.74 -0.82 -8.96
CA PHE A 26 7.23 -1.74 -7.94
C PHE A 26 6.21 -2.87 -7.68
N SER A 27 6.64 -3.86 -6.89
CA SER A 27 5.80 -4.94 -6.39
C SER A 27 5.67 -4.83 -4.87
N VAL A 28 4.53 -5.26 -4.30
CA VAL A 28 4.29 -5.20 -2.85
C VAL A 28 4.73 -6.49 -2.17
N PHE A 29 4.54 -7.62 -2.84
CA PHE A 29 4.74 -8.97 -2.35
C PHE A 29 5.84 -9.72 -3.09
N GLU A 30 6.21 -9.31 -4.31
CA GLU A 30 7.36 -9.90 -5.01
C GLU A 30 8.64 -9.14 -4.68
N ASP A 31 9.74 -9.89 -4.57
CA ASP A 31 11.08 -9.33 -4.40
C ASP A 31 11.60 -8.85 -5.76
N GLN A 32 11.08 -7.71 -6.20
CA GLN A 32 11.40 -7.04 -7.45
C GLN A 32 11.88 -5.62 -7.17
N PRO A 33 12.91 -5.13 -7.86
CA PRO A 33 13.38 -3.77 -7.64
C PRO A 33 12.34 -2.73 -8.01
N LEU A 34 12.35 -1.62 -7.28
CA LEU A 34 11.62 -0.42 -7.66
C LEU A 34 12.31 0.21 -8.88
N ARG A 35 11.51 0.61 -9.86
CA ARG A 35 11.98 1.23 -11.10
C ARG A 35 11.38 2.62 -11.25
N LEU A 36 12.22 3.60 -11.53
CA LEU A 36 11.82 4.95 -11.93
C LEU A 36 12.18 5.13 -13.40
N GLU A 37 11.21 5.58 -14.20
CA GLU A 37 11.43 6.01 -15.58
C GLU A 37 10.88 7.42 -15.78
N GLY A 38 11.76 8.40 -16.00
CA GLY A 38 11.40 9.78 -16.28
C GLY A 38 12.53 10.48 -17.05
N GLU A 39 12.90 11.68 -16.63
CA GLU A 39 14.12 12.35 -17.13
C GLU A 39 15.38 11.53 -16.85
N THR A 40 15.39 10.79 -15.73
CA THR A 40 16.38 9.76 -15.42
C THR A 40 15.71 8.40 -15.35
N THR A 41 16.51 7.35 -15.54
CA THR A 41 16.09 5.97 -15.28
C THR A 41 16.92 5.41 -14.15
N GLU A 42 16.26 4.93 -13.11
CA GLU A 42 16.90 4.40 -11.91
C GLU A 42 16.24 3.10 -11.48
N VAL A 43 17.05 2.21 -10.90
CA VAL A 43 16.62 0.94 -10.33
C VAL A 43 17.12 0.89 -8.90
N LEU A 44 16.21 0.68 -7.96
CA LEU A 44 16.51 0.57 -6.55
C LEU A 44 16.11 -0.82 -6.05
N ASP A 45 17.10 -1.61 -5.67
CA ASP A 45 16.87 -2.86 -4.95
C ASP A 45 16.51 -2.56 -3.49
N VAL A 46 15.29 -2.89 -3.09
CA VAL A 46 14.82 -2.77 -1.71
C VAL A 46 14.69 -4.17 -1.13
N PRO A 47 15.60 -4.59 -0.23
CA PRO A 47 15.57 -5.94 0.30
C PRO A 47 14.34 -6.16 1.18
N CYS A 48 13.76 -7.36 1.10
CA CYS A 48 12.73 -7.77 2.04
C CYS A 48 13.31 -7.83 3.47
N HIS A 49 12.86 -6.92 4.33
CA HIS A 49 13.31 -6.87 5.72
C HIS A 49 12.71 -8.02 6.54
N THR A 50 13.50 -8.63 7.41
CA THR A 50 13.06 -9.72 8.30
C THR A 50 11.86 -9.33 9.17
N HIS A 51 11.76 -8.05 9.55
CA HIS A 51 10.68 -7.54 10.39
C HIS A 51 9.96 -6.36 9.71
N ILE A 52 9.13 -6.66 8.72
CA ILE A 52 8.37 -5.68 7.93
C ILE A 52 7.57 -4.71 8.82
N GLN A 53 6.97 -5.20 9.91
CA GLN A 53 6.11 -4.41 10.80
C GLN A 53 6.83 -3.77 11.99
N TRP A 54 8.16 -3.89 12.09
CA TRP A 54 8.93 -3.43 13.24
C TRP A 54 8.62 -1.97 13.63
N HIS A 55 8.69 -1.06 12.65
CA HIS A 55 8.43 0.36 12.89
C HIS A 55 6.97 0.64 13.24
N HIS A 56 6.03 -0.12 12.69
CA HIS A 56 4.61 0.01 13.04
C HIS A 56 4.36 -0.35 14.50
N VAL A 57 4.90 -1.48 14.97
CA VAL A 57 4.77 -1.94 16.36
C VAL A 57 5.43 -0.96 17.33
N LEU A 58 6.64 -0.48 17.02
CA LEU A 58 7.32 0.52 17.84
C LEU A 58 6.50 1.80 17.98
N ASN A 59 5.96 2.32 16.87
CA ASN A 59 5.14 3.53 16.89
C ASN A 59 3.84 3.31 17.68
N MET A 60 3.22 2.13 17.59
CA MET A 60 2.02 1.81 18.38
C MET A 60 2.33 1.82 19.87
N ASN A 61 3.43 1.21 20.29
CA ASN A 61 3.86 1.21 21.70
C ASN A 61 4.09 2.64 22.22
N ALA A 62 4.82 3.47 21.46
CA ALA A 62 5.06 4.87 21.83
C ALA A 62 3.73 5.66 21.96
N HIS A 63 2.78 5.42 21.06
CA HIS A 63 1.47 6.07 21.12
C HIS A 63 0.63 5.68 22.33
N ILE A 64 0.55 4.39 22.65
CA ILE A 64 -0.16 3.89 23.82
C ILE A 64 0.43 4.47 25.12
N ARG A 65 1.74 4.70 25.15
CA ARG A 65 2.46 5.28 26.29
C ARG A 65 2.38 6.81 26.35
N GLY A 66 1.79 7.46 25.35
CA GLY A 66 1.72 8.92 25.26
C GLY A 66 3.06 9.59 24.88
N GLU A 67 4.01 8.82 24.36
CA GLU A 67 5.36 9.28 24.01
C GLU A 67 5.43 9.86 22.59
N ALA A 68 4.51 9.45 21.70
CA ALA A 68 4.41 9.96 20.32
C ALA A 68 2.97 9.80 19.77
N GLU A 69 2.65 10.44 18.64
CA GLU A 69 1.42 10.16 17.91
C GLU A 69 1.65 9.08 16.84
N HIS A 70 0.79 8.06 16.78
CA HIS A 70 0.90 7.02 15.76
C HIS A 70 0.47 7.57 14.39
N PRO A 71 1.20 7.34 13.29
CA PRO A 71 0.90 7.94 11.98
C PRO A 71 -0.34 7.35 11.28
N SER A 72 -0.89 6.24 11.79
CA SER A 72 -2.08 5.58 11.24
C SER A 72 -3.08 5.29 12.36
N LEU A 73 -3.84 6.32 12.76
CA LEU A 73 -4.88 6.23 13.79
C LEU A 73 -6.17 5.60 13.23
N GLY A 74 -7.13 5.30 14.11
CA GLY A 74 -8.43 4.74 13.71
C GLY A 74 -9.20 5.59 12.70
N ILE A 75 -9.02 6.92 12.71
CA ILE A 75 -9.64 7.80 11.71
C ILE A 75 -9.09 7.57 10.30
N GLU A 76 -7.82 7.18 10.15
CA GLU A 76 -7.24 6.83 8.86
C GLU A 76 -7.76 5.47 8.38
N ALA A 77 -7.89 4.50 9.29
CA ALA A 77 -8.50 3.21 8.98
C ALA A 77 -9.96 3.34 8.50
N LEU A 78 -10.74 4.24 9.11
CA LEU A 78 -12.12 4.52 8.73
C LEU A 78 -12.25 5.01 7.28
N LYS A 79 -11.30 5.82 6.79
CA LYS A 79 -11.31 6.28 5.39
C LYS A 79 -11.25 5.11 4.41
N THR A 80 -10.37 4.13 4.68
CA THR A 80 -10.25 2.92 3.86
C THR A 80 -11.51 2.05 3.95
N ASP A 81 -12.06 1.88 5.15
CA ASP A 81 -13.27 1.09 5.37
C ASP A 81 -14.48 1.61 4.57
N ILE A 82 -14.68 2.94 4.57
CA ILE A 82 -15.74 3.59 3.77
C ILE A 82 -15.58 3.31 2.26
N ILE A 83 -14.35 3.26 1.74
CA ILE A 83 -14.11 2.94 0.32
C ILE A 83 -14.40 1.46 0.06
N LEU A 84 -14.00 0.56 0.96
CA LEU A 84 -14.31 -0.87 0.85
C LEU A 84 -15.81 -1.11 0.86
N ASP A 85 -16.57 -0.42 1.70
CA ASP A 85 -18.04 -0.52 1.73
C ASP A 85 -18.68 -0.14 0.39
N LYS A 86 -18.14 0.88 -0.29
CA LYS A 86 -18.61 1.29 -1.62
C LYS A 86 -18.28 0.26 -2.69
N VAL A 87 -17.05 -0.27 -2.67
CA VAL A 87 -16.62 -1.31 -3.63
C VAL A 87 -17.46 -2.58 -3.46
N LEU A 88 -17.70 -2.98 -2.21
CA LEU A 88 -18.46 -4.18 -1.86
C LEU A 88 -19.98 -3.96 -1.81
N HIS A 89 -20.47 -2.73 -2.03
CA HIS A 89 -21.89 -2.40 -1.99
C HIS A 89 -22.58 -2.76 -0.64
N ARG A 90 -21.86 -2.64 0.49
CA ARG A 90 -22.34 -3.11 1.81
C ARG A 90 -23.52 -2.29 2.36
N TYR A 91 -23.62 -1.01 2.01
CA TYR A 91 -24.72 -0.14 2.43
C TYR A 91 -25.95 -0.16 1.51
N SER A 92 -25.83 -0.63 0.27
CA SER A 92 -27.00 -0.77 -0.62
C SER A 92 -27.79 -2.06 -0.39
N GLN A 93 -27.37 -2.88 0.56
CA GLN A 93 -28.01 -4.15 0.94
C GLN A 93 -28.69 -4.08 2.32
N HIS A 94 -28.75 -2.90 2.95
CA HIS A 94 -29.61 -2.66 4.12
C HIS A 94 -30.95 -2.08 3.66
N PRO A 95 -32.11 -2.59 4.15
CA PRO A 95 -33.41 -1.99 3.92
C PRO A 95 -33.51 -0.58 4.53
#